data_AF-A0A349B4P3-F1
#
_entry.id   AF-A0A349B4P3-F1
#
_cell.length_a   1.000
_cell.length_b   1.000
_cell.length_c   1.000
_cell.angle_alpha   90.00
_cell.angle_beta   90.00
_cell.angle_gamma   90.00
#
_symmetry.space_group_name_H-M   'P 1'
#
loop_
_entity.id
_entity.type
_entity.pdbx_description
1 polymer ?
#
loop_
_entity_poly.entity_id
_entity_poly.type
_entity_poly.pdbx_seq_one_letter_code
_entity_poly.pdbx_strand_id
1 'polypeptide(L)'
;CGDDDTTTTADTVAEQAAPAEMADGGHSHGEGIEVGDADEIPTVAITATPDAKSGINLQVQTTGITFAPEHASSEHVLGEGHAHVYVDGEKYGRVYGEWMHLDVEAGE
;
A
#
# COMPACT_ATOMS: atom_id res chain seq x y z
N CYS A 1 -49.11 -6.80 -48.36
CA CYS A 1 -47.71 -6.59 -48.81
C CYS A 1 -46.95 -6.05 -47.62
N GLY A 2 -46.00 -6.72 -46.99
CA GLY A 2 -45.30 -7.98 -47.20
C GLY A 2 -44.17 -7.95 -46.15
N ASP A 3 -44.00 -9.07 -45.44
CA ASP A 3 -42.74 -9.60 -44.85
C ASP A 3 -42.01 -8.73 -43.80
N ASP A 4 -41.44 -9.20 -42.69
CA ASP A 4 -40.93 -10.51 -42.25
C ASP A 4 -40.70 -10.34 -40.72
N ASP A 5 -41.30 -11.18 -39.88
CA ASP A 5 -40.65 -12.30 -39.17
C ASP A 5 -40.07 -11.94 -37.77
N THR A 6 -40.84 -12.37 -36.77
CA THR A 6 -40.55 -13.02 -35.47
C THR A 6 -39.24 -12.66 -34.72
N THR A 7 -39.24 -12.35 -33.42
CA THR A 7 -39.43 -13.25 -32.27
C THR A 7 -39.23 -12.38 -30.99
N THR A 8 -40.25 -12.06 -30.17
CA THR A 8 -40.73 -12.77 -28.94
C THR A 8 -39.59 -13.22 -28.01
N THR A 9 -39.33 -12.63 -26.83
CA THR A 9 -40.11 -12.64 -25.56
C THR A 9 -39.52 -11.57 -24.61
N ALA A 10 -40.34 -10.71 -23.98
CA ALA A 10 -40.79 -10.77 -22.56
C ALA A 10 -39.61 -10.91 -21.55
N ASP A 11 -39.43 -10.10 -20.51
CA ASP A 11 -40.33 -9.66 -19.43
C ASP A 11 -39.48 -8.69 -18.55
N THR A 12 -39.81 -7.41 -18.34
CA THR A 12 -40.59 -6.85 -17.21
C THR A 12 -39.70 -6.23 -16.10
N VAL A 13 -40.09 -4.99 -15.74
CA VAL A 13 -39.88 -4.14 -14.52
C VAL A 13 -38.44 -3.80 -14.05
N ALA A 14 -38.05 -2.51 -14.05
CA ALA A 14 -38.17 -1.53 -12.93
C ALA A 14 -37.55 -2.07 -11.63
N GLU A 15 -36.61 -1.43 -10.94
CA GLU A 15 -36.45 -0.03 -10.56
C GLU A 15 -35.10 0.08 -9.79
N GLN A 16 -34.74 1.30 -9.38
CA GLN A 16 -33.96 1.65 -8.18
C GLN A 16 -32.54 2.22 -8.40
N ALA A 17 -32.42 3.44 -7.88
CA ALA A 17 -31.26 4.29 -7.90
C ALA A 17 -30.35 4.07 -6.67
N ALA A 18 -29.10 4.52 -6.86
CA ALA A 18 -28.04 4.80 -5.88
C ALA A 18 -27.18 3.61 -5.41
N PRO A 19 -25.92 3.83 -4.97
CA PRO A 19 -25.18 5.09 -4.83
C PRO A 19 -23.90 5.16 -5.69
N ALA A 20 -23.31 6.36 -5.74
CA ALA A 20 -21.95 6.57 -6.21
C ALA A 20 -20.99 5.90 -5.22
N GLU A 21 -20.44 4.76 -5.60
CA GLU A 21 -19.36 4.11 -4.86
C GLU A 21 -18.09 4.95 -5.03
N MET A 22 -17.75 5.65 -3.95
CA MET A 22 -16.44 6.23 -3.73
C MET A 22 -15.46 5.05 -3.65
N ALA A 23 -14.81 4.72 -4.77
CA ALA A 23 -13.72 3.75 -4.80
C ALA A 23 -12.52 4.37 -4.08
N ASP A 24 -12.50 4.19 -2.76
CA ASP A 24 -11.32 4.30 -1.93
C ASP A 24 -10.25 3.39 -2.54
N GLY A 25 -9.10 3.98 -2.90
CA GLY A 25 -7.98 3.30 -3.52
C GLY A 25 -7.32 2.30 -2.57
N GLY A 26 -8.01 1.20 -2.28
CA GLY A 26 -7.46 0.04 -1.61
C GLY A 26 -6.45 -0.63 -2.52
N HIS A 27 -5.17 -0.38 -2.28
CA HIS A 27 -4.11 -1.11 -2.95
C HIS A 27 -4.16 -2.58 -2.52
N SER A 28 -4.56 -3.48 -3.43
CA SER A 28 -4.37 -4.92 -3.25
C SER A 28 -2.86 -5.20 -3.15
N HIS A 29 -2.40 -5.52 -1.96
CA HIS A 29 -1.15 -6.25 -1.79
C HIS A 29 -1.40 -7.67 -2.34
N GLY A 30 -0.52 -8.17 -3.20
CA GLY A 30 -0.66 -9.47 -3.84
C GLY A 30 -0.78 -10.64 -2.85
N GLU A 31 -0.85 -11.86 -3.37
CA GLU A 31 -0.92 -13.08 -2.55
C GLU A 31 0.28 -13.13 -1.58
N GLY A 32 -0.01 -13.27 -0.28
CA GLY A 32 1.02 -13.30 0.76
C GLY A 32 1.89 -14.55 0.62
N ILE A 33 3.21 -14.39 0.71
CA ILE A 33 4.16 -15.49 0.64
C ILE A 33 4.53 -15.91 2.06
N GLU A 34 4.38 -17.20 2.35
CA GLU A 34 4.85 -17.81 3.60
C GLU A 34 6.39 -17.76 3.63
N VAL A 35 6.94 -17.04 4.60
CA VAL A 35 8.39 -16.80 4.73
C VAL A 35 9.13 -18.01 5.32
N GLY A 36 8.41 -18.99 5.89
CA GLY A 36 8.99 -20.12 6.61
C GLY A 36 9.84 -21.07 5.77
N ASP A 37 9.63 -21.11 4.46
CA ASP A 37 10.38 -21.94 3.50
C ASP A 37 11.38 -21.12 2.65
N ALA A 38 11.54 -19.82 2.93
CA ALA A 38 12.49 -18.98 2.20
C ALA A 38 13.93 -19.23 2.67
N ASP A 39 14.87 -19.33 1.72
CA ASP A 39 16.32 -19.42 2.00
C ASP A 39 16.82 -18.22 2.85
N GLU A 40 16.20 -17.04 2.70
CA GLU A 40 16.47 -15.85 3.50
C GLU A 40 15.18 -15.25 4.05
N ILE A 41 15.05 -15.24 5.38
CA ILE A 41 13.93 -14.62 6.09
C ILE A 41 14.19 -13.11 6.13
N PRO A 42 13.35 -12.26 5.50
CA PRO A 42 13.52 -10.83 5.57
C PRO A 42 13.34 -10.33 6.99
N THR A 43 14.21 -9.41 7.42
CA THR A 43 14.11 -8.76 8.73
C THR A 43 14.00 -7.26 8.57
N VAL A 44 13.34 -6.63 9.55
CA VAL A 44 13.23 -5.18 9.66
C VAL A 44 13.60 -4.80 11.09
N ALA A 45 14.58 -3.92 11.25
CA ALA A 45 14.96 -3.32 12.52
C ALA A 45 14.79 -1.80 12.43
N ILE A 46 14.25 -1.19 13.48
CA ILE A 46 13.96 0.24 13.53
C ILE A 46 14.65 0.83 14.75
N THR A 47 15.42 1.90 14.54
CA THR A 47 16.05 2.68 15.60
C THR A 47 15.60 4.13 15.48
N ALA A 48 15.02 4.68 16.55
CA ALA A 48 14.65 6.09 16.64
C ALA A 48 15.61 6.80 17.58
N THR A 49 16.28 7.85 17.08
CA THR A 49 17.22 8.66 17.88
C THR A 49 16.82 10.13 17.84
N PRO A 50 16.76 10.83 18.97
CA PRO A 50 16.47 12.27 18.97
C PRO A 50 17.58 13.02 18.21
N ASP A 51 17.19 13.92 17.31
CA ASP A 51 18.13 14.80 16.61
C ASP A 51 18.59 15.93 17.55
N ALA A 52 19.83 16.38 17.38
CA ALA A 52 20.42 17.40 18.24
C ALA A 52 19.78 18.79 18.07
N LYS A 53 19.07 19.05 16.97
CA LYS A 53 18.39 20.33 16.71
C LYS A 53 16.89 20.26 16.97
N SER A 54 16.20 19.31 16.35
CA SER A 54 14.75 19.13 16.45
C SER A 54 14.38 17.82 15.78
N GLY A 55 13.39 17.12 16.29
CA GLY A 55 12.89 15.91 15.64
C GLY A 55 13.61 14.62 16.05
N ILE A 56 13.33 13.57 15.28
CA ILE A 56 13.84 12.22 15.49
C ILE A 56 14.46 11.72 14.17
N ASN A 57 15.69 11.23 14.24
CA ASN A 57 16.31 10.47 13.16
C ASN A 57 15.92 8.99 13.30
N LEU A 58 15.11 8.54 12.35
CA LEU A 58 14.68 7.17 12.21
C LEU A 58 15.62 6.42 11.26
N GLN A 59 16.21 5.34 11.75
CA GLN A 59 16.95 4.36 10.96
C GLN A 59 16.10 3.11 10.76
N VAL A 60 15.88 2.72 9.50
CA VAL A 60 15.16 1.52 9.08
C VAL A 60 16.14 0.60 8.38
N GLN A 61 16.57 -0.44 9.08
CA GLN A 61 17.50 -1.43 8.56
C GLN A 61 16.72 -2.66 8.12
N THR A 62 16.97 -3.11 6.89
CA THR A 62 16.31 -4.27 6.33
C THR A 62 17.33 -5.30 5.86
N THR A 63 16.99 -6.58 5.98
CA THR A 63 17.70 -7.69 5.32
C THR A 63 16.71 -8.42 4.42
N GLY A 64 17.12 -8.84 3.23
CA GLY A 64 16.23 -9.45 2.24
C GLY A 64 15.18 -8.51 1.64
N ILE A 65 15.21 -7.21 1.98
CA ILE A 65 14.35 -6.16 1.39
C ILE A 65 15.23 -4.99 0.95
N THR A 66 15.10 -4.61 -0.32
CA THR A 66 15.74 -3.45 -0.93
C THR A 66 14.71 -2.33 -1.11
N PHE A 67 15.06 -1.11 -0.71
CA PHE A 67 14.23 0.05 -1.01
C PHE A 67 14.33 0.41 -2.50
N ALA A 68 13.22 0.30 -3.23
CA ALA A 68 13.16 0.54 -4.67
C ALA A 68 12.17 1.68 -4.99
N PRO A 69 12.54 2.96 -4.80
CA PRO A 69 11.67 4.10 -5.12
C PRO A 69 11.25 4.12 -6.60
N GLU A 70 12.12 3.64 -7.49
CA GLU A 70 11.87 3.53 -8.93
C GLU A 70 10.79 2.51 -9.31
N HIS A 71 10.54 1.53 -8.44
CA HIS A 71 9.46 0.55 -8.59
C HIS A 71 8.27 0.85 -7.69
N ALA A 72 8.27 1.98 -6.98
CA ALA A 72 7.15 2.37 -6.15
C ALA A 72 5.91 2.66 -7.02
N SER A 73 4.90 1.78 -6.94
CA SER A 73 3.67 1.78 -7.75
C SER A 73 3.77 1.06 -9.11
N SER A 74 4.83 0.29 -9.33
CA SER A 74 4.96 -0.66 -10.44
C SER A 74 4.51 -2.06 -10.03
N GLU A 75 4.64 -3.04 -10.93
CA GLU A 75 4.40 -4.45 -10.61
C GLU A 75 5.28 -4.89 -9.44
N HIS A 76 4.74 -5.78 -8.60
CA HIS A 76 5.43 -6.28 -7.41
C HIS A 76 6.69 -7.07 -7.80
N VAL A 77 7.82 -6.70 -7.19
CA VAL A 77 9.08 -7.41 -7.29
C VAL A 77 9.42 -7.99 -5.92
N LEU A 78 9.75 -9.28 -5.89
CA LEU A 78 10.06 -9.98 -4.65
C LEU A 78 11.31 -9.37 -3.99
N GLY A 79 11.20 -9.04 -2.70
CA GLY A 79 12.31 -8.44 -1.94
C GLY A 79 12.51 -6.94 -2.21
N GLU A 80 11.58 -6.26 -2.89
CA GLU A 80 11.63 -4.81 -3.10
C GLU A 80 10.42 -4.10 -2.50
N GLY A 81 10.60 -2.87 -2.03
CA GLY A 81 9.49 -2.09 -1.53
C GLY A 81 9.82 -0.73 -0.94
N HIS A 82 8.92 -0.25 -0.09
CA HIS A 82 9.03 0.99 0.66
C HIS A 82 8.32 0.84 2.01
N ALA A 83 8.78 1.55 3.04
CA ALA A 83 8.16 1.53 4.35
C ALA A 83 7.12 2.66 4.49
N HIS A 84 6.06 2.45 5.25
CA HIS A 84 5.13 3.51 5.65
C HIS A 84 5.37 3.82 7.13
N VAL A 85 5.64 5.08 7.43
CA VAL A 85 5.86 5.53 8.81
C VAL A 85 4.60 6.17 9.34
N TYR A 86 4.22 5.78 10.55
CA TYR A 86 3.11 6.31 11.31
C TYR A 86 3.65 6.84 12.64
N VAL A 87 3.22 8.05 13.03
CA VAL A 87 3.54 8.66 14.32
C VAL A 87 2.22 8.88 15.05
N ASP A 88 2.08 8.35 16.26
CA ASP A 88 0.84 8.40 17.05
C ASP A 88 -0.43 7.91 16.31
N GLY A 89 -0.23 6.97 15.38
CA GLY A 89 -1.32 6.43 14.55
C GLY A 89 -1.66 7.27 13.32
N GLU A 90 -1.10 8.46 13.18
CA GLU A 90 -1.22 9.28 11.97
C GLU A 90 -0.13 8.92 10.96
N LYS A 91 -0.50 8.82 9.68
CA LYS A 91 0.43 8.52 8.61
C LYS A 91 1.36 9.71 8.38
N TYR A 92 2.64 9.55 8.71
CA TYR A 92 3.66 10.56 8.49
C TYR A 92 4.12 10.58 7.03
N GLY A 93 4.38 9.41 6.44
CA GLY A 93 4.84 9.35 5.06
C GLY A 93 5.32 7.99 4.59
N ARG A 94 5.89 7.98 3.38
CA ARG A 94 6.57 6.83 2.77
C ARG A 94 8.08 7.02 2.89
N VAL A 95 8.79 5.93 3.13
CA VAL A 95 10.25 5.88 3.27
C VAL A 95 10.82 4.97 2.19
N TYR A 96 11.78 5.51 1.44
CA TYR A 96 12.46 4.84 0.33
C TYR A 96 13.95 4.62 0.60
N GLY A 97 14.38 4.65 1.86
CA GLY A 97 15.77 4.50 2.23
C GLY A 97 15.94 4.22 3.71
N GLU A 98 17.19 3.99 4.12
CA GLU A 98 17.51 3.62 5.50
C GLU A 98 17.21 4.74 6.50
N TRP A 99 17.34 6.01 6.10
CA TRP A 99 17.21 7.14 7.02
C TRP A 99 16.04 8.03 6.67
N MET A 100 15.26 8.40 7.69
CA MET A 100 14.22 9.41 7.61
C MET A 100 14.33 10.35 8.80
N HIS A 101 14.21 11.66 8.54
CA HIS A 101 14.05 12.65 9.58
C HIS A 101 12.56 12.90 9.84
N LEU A 102 12.14 12.76 11.10
CA LEU A 102 10.80 13.05 11.56
C LEU A 102 10.82 14.40 12.27
N ASP A 103 10.16 15.40 11.69
CA ASP A 103 9.95 16.71 12.31
C ASP A 103 8.76 16.60 13.28
N VAL A 104 9.00 15.87 14.36
CA VAL A 104 8.02 15.61 15.43
C VAL A 104 8.66 15.95 16.76
N GLU A 105 7.88 16.52 17.68
CA GLU A 105 8.36 16.72 19.04
C GLU A 105 8.71 15.36 19.64
N ALA A 106 9.88 15.23 20.26
CA ALA A 106 10.24 13.99 20.96
C ALA A 106 9.27 13.82 22.13
N GLY A 107 8.46 12.76 22.08
CA GLY A 107 7.53 12.43 23.17
C GLY A 107 8.26 12.27 24.51
N GLU A 108 7.66 12.81 25.57
CA GLU A 108 8.15 12.72 26.96
C GLU A 108 8.04 11.31 27.56
#